data_AF-A0A382FK01-F1
#
_entry.id   AF-A0A382FK01-F1
#
_cell.length_a   1.000
_cell.length_b   1.000
_cell.length_c   1.000
_cell.angle_alpha   90.00
_cell.angle_beta   90.00
_cell.angle_gamma   90.00
#
_symmetry.space_group_name_H-M   'P 1'
#
loop_
_entity.id
_entity.type
_entity.pdbx_description
1 polymer ?
#
loop_
_entity_poly.entity_id
_entity_poly.type
_entity_poly.pdbx_seq_one_letter_code
_entity_poly.pdbx_strand_id
1 'polypeptide(L)'
;PLLQRAFVQNSPARSICVGLPGGVNYLFDAETCAVMYGWTGDFLDVGPDRKGRGGRHCKILGKRFEVGFRGALKIGDSSPVFQGYSRLGVPEIHYSVGEATVRQTVSLHAGLVGDILKRGLQYTFKVTDAKGTVTFNLNPGNVLVEASAGKWNPDKTALSLNAKEASEFTVTLLPKN
;
A
#
# COMPACT_ATOMS: atom_id res chain seq x y z
N PRO A 1 11.08 -3.10 -11.10
CA PRO A 1 10.16 -3.75 -10.13
C PRO A 1 9.50 -4.94 -10.80
N LEU A 2 9.14 -5.97 -10.04
CA LEU A 2 8.32 -7.08 -10.52
C LEU A 2 6.85 -6.76 -10.26
N LEU A 3 5.94 -7.20 -11.13
CA LEU A 3 4.51 -7.03 -10.95
C LEU A 3 3.80 -8.32 -11.38
N GLN A 4 2.96 -8.85 -10.50
CA GLN A 4 2.19 -10.07 -10.74
C GLN A 4 0.79 -9.94 -10.15
N ARG A 5 -0.23 -10.17 -10.97
CA ARG A 5 -1.59 -10.45 -10.47
C ARG A 5 -1.65 -11.92 -10.09
N ALA A 6 -2.05 -12.23 -8.86
CA ALA A 6 -2.05 -13.61 -8.38
C ALA A 6 -3.05 -13.80 -7.23
N PHE A 7 -3.63 -14.99 -7.13
CA PHE A 7 -4.30 -15.42 -5.91
C PHE A 7 -3.24 -15.89 -4.92
N VAL A 8 -2.93 -15.05 -3.93
CA VAL A 8 -1.94 -15.38 -2.89
C VAL A 8 -2.62 -16.06 -1.72
N GLN A 9 -2.01 -17.12 -1.19
CA GLN A 9 -2.54 -17.84 -0.03
C GLN A 9 -2.86 -16.87 1.13
N ASN A 10 -4.04 -17.03 1.73
CA ASN A 10 -4.52 -16.21 2.86
C ASN A 10 -4.54 -14.69 2.57
N SER A 11 -4.81 -14.31 1.32
CA SER A 11 -4.83 -12.91 0.86
C SER A 11 -6.06 -12.64 -0.01
N PRO A 12 -6.42 -11.36 -0.24
CA PRO A 12 -7.57 -11.00 -1.08
C PRO A 12 -7.50 -11.57 -2.50
N ALA A 13 -8.65 -11.78 -3.12
CA ALA A 13 -8.73 -12.33 -4.47
C ALA A 13 -8.21 -11.35 -5.54
N ARG A 14 -8.34 -10.03 -5.32
CA ARG A 14 -7.97 -9.00 -6.32
C ARG A 14 -6.56 -8.46 -6.10
N SER A 15 -5.63 -9.35 -5.80
CA SER A 15 -4.27 -9.00 -5.41
C SER A 15 -3.37 -8.62 -6.59
N ILE A 16 -2.62 -7.54 -6.41
CA ILE A 16 -1.52 -7.08 -7.25
C ILE A 16 -0.27 -7.12 -6.39
N CYS A 17 0.60 -8.09 -6.63
CA CYS A 17 1.88 -8.22 -5.97
C CYS A 17 2.93 -7.38 -6.71
N VAL A 18 3.72 -6.61 -5.96
CA VAL A 18 4.80 -5.80 -6.52
C VAL A 18 6.09 -6.07 -5.76
N GLY A 19 7.14 -6.41 -6.50
CA GLY A 19 8.49 -6.60 -5.98
C GLY A 19 9.33 -5.35 -6.23
N LEU A 20 9.75 -4.69 -5.14
CA LEU A 20 10.57 -3.49 -5.19
C LEU A 20 12.06 -3.85 -5.17
N PRO A 21 12.93 -3.02 -5.77
CA PRO A 21 14.37 -3.12 -5.55
C PRO A 21 14.69 -3.09 -4.05
N GLY A 22 15.71 -3.85 -3.63
CA GLY A 22 16.13 -3.91 -2.22
C GLY A 22 15.42 -4.96 -1.36
N GLY A 23 14.78 -5.96 -2.00
CA GLY A 23 14.26 -7.16 -1.33
C GLY A 23 13.02 -6.90 -0.49
N VAL A 24 12.22 -5.90 -0.85
CA VAL A 24 10.93 -5.60 -0.22
C VAL A 24 9.84 -5.72 -1.26
N ASN A 25 8.73 -6.30 -0.87
CA ASN A 25 7.60 -6.56 -1.74
C ASN A 25 6.32 -6.16 -1.01
N TYR A 26 5.24 -5.92 -1.75
CA TYR A 26 3.94 -5.64 -1.16
C TYR A 26 2.79 -6.23 -1.96
N LEU A 27 1.66 -6.40 -1.30
CA LEU A 27 0.40 -6.81 -1.90
C LEU A 27 -0.59 -5.66 -1.81
N PHE A 28 -1.03 -5.18 -2.97
CA PHE A 28 -2.13 -4.24 -3.10
C PHE A 28 -3.41 -4.99 -3.45
N ASP A 29 -4.50 -4.68 -2.75
CA ASP A 29 -5.82 -5.22 -3.06
C ASP A 29 -6.63 -4.20 -3.88
N ALA A 30 -6.98 -4.59 -5.11
CA ALA A 30 -7.76 -3.75 -6.01
C ALA A 30 -9.25 -3.64 -5.63
N GLU A 31 -9.74 -4.43 -4.67
CA GLU A 31 -11.08 -4.26 -4.13
C GLU A 31 -11.13 -3.10 -3.12
N THR A 32 -10.25 -3.12 -2.13
CA THR A 32 -10.18 -2.09 -1.07
C THR A 32 -9.32 -0.89 -1.44
N CYS A 33 -8.65 -0.93 -2.60
CA CYS A 33 -7.70 0.06 -3.09
C CYS A 33 -6.59 0.43 -2.09
N ALA A 34 -6.05 -0.57 -1.40
CA ALA A 34 -4.98 -0.34 -0.43
C ALA A 34 -3.98 -1.49 -0.33
N VAL A 35 -2.81 -1.16 0.22
CA VAL A 35 -1.75 -2.12 0.49
C VAL A 35 -2.08 -2.88 1.76
N MET A 36 -2.20 -4.20 1.66
CA MET A 36 -2.61 -5.08 2.76
C MET A 36 -1.46 -5.36 3.72
N TYR A 37 -0.29 -5.64 3.18
CA TYR A 37 0.94 -5.98 3.91
C TYR A 37 2.15 -5.91 2.97
N GLY A 38 3.34 -5.93 3.57
CA GLY A 38 4.61 -6.12 2.86
C GLY A 38 5.31 -7.40 3.27
N TRP A 39 6.36 -7.79 2.54
CA TRP A 39 7.27 -8.84 2.97
C TRP A 39 8.70 -8.56 2.51
N THR A 40 9.67 -9.04 3.28
CA THR A 40 11.09 -9.00 2.93
C THR A 40 11.57 -10.36 2.44
N GLY A 41 12.48 -10.36 1.46
CA GLY A 41 13.01 -11.56 0.81
C GLY A 41 12.59 -11.68 -0.64
N ASP A 42 12.51 -12.91 -1.12
CA ASP A 42 12.15 -13.23 -2.50
C ASP A 42 10.68 -12.89 -2.79
N PHE A 43 10.38 -12.71 -4.07
CA PHE A 43 9.10 -12.14 -4.49
C PHE A 43 7.93 -13.11 -4.30
N LEU A 44 7.76 -14.10 -5.16
CA LEU A 44 6.56 -14.93 -5.20
C LEU A 44 6.86 -16.29 -5.83
N ASP A 45 6.43 -17.37 -5.20
CA ASP A 45 6.31 -18.67 -5.83
C ASP A 45 5.00 -18.74 -6.62
N VAL A 46 5.15 -18.66 -7.94
CA VAL A 46 4.06 -18.77 -8.93
C VAL A 46 3.95 -20.20 -9.50
N GLY A 47 4.81 -21.13 -9.09
CA GLY A 47 4.83 -22.50 -9.58
C GLY A 47 3.48 -23.21 -9.42
N PRO A 48 2.81 -23.15 -8.25
CA PRO A 48 1.51 -23.76 -8.05
C PRO A 48 0.44 -23.25 -9.03
N ASP A 49 0.43 -21.95 -9.32
CA ASP A 49 -0.53 -21.30 -10.22
C ASP A 49 -0.32 -21.67 -11.69
N ARG A 50 0.91 -22.00 -12.07
CA ARG A 50 1.27 -22.33 -13.46
C ARG A 50 1.32 -23.82 -13.77
N LYS A 51 1.18 -24.69 -12.75
CA LYS A 51 1.28 -26.14 -12.91
C LYS A 51 -0.06 -26.76 -13.34
N GLY A 52 -0.03 -27.57 -14.39
CA GLY A 52 -1.21 -28.31 -14.86
C GLY A 52 -2.30 -27.36 -15.38
N ARG A 53 -3.53 -27.50 -14.86
CA ARG A 53 -4.66 -26.59 -15.19
C ARG A 53 -4.51 -25.19 -14.57
N GLY A 54 -3.51 -24.99 -13.73
CA GLY A 54 -3.25 -23.74 -13.02
C GLY A 54 -4.30 -23.38 -11.97
N GLY A 55 -4.26 -22.13 -11.49
CA GLY A 55 -5.26 -21.56 -10.58
C GLY A 55 -5.08 -21.93 -9.10
N ARG A 56 -3.99 -22.59 -8.73
CA ARG A 56 -3.64 -22.81 -7.31
C ARG A 56 -2.98 -21.57 -6.73
N HIS A 57 -3.13 -21.36 -5.43
CA HIS A 57 -2.59 -20.17 -4.78
C HIS A 57 -1.07 -20.06 -4.88
N CYS A 58 -0.60 -18.87 -5.25
CA CYS A 58 0.79 -18.45 -5.11
C CYS A 58 1.16 -18.30 -3.62
N LYS A 59 2.46 -18.34 -3.33
CA LYS A 59 3.00 -18.16 -1.97
C LYS A 59 4.05 -17.06 -1.96
N ILE A 60 3.99 -16.17 -0.98
CA ILE A 60 5.09 -15.23 -0.74
C ILE A 60 6.35 -16.00 -0.37
N LEU A 61 7.51 -15.51 -0.80
CA LEU A 61 8.81 -16.10 -0.49
C LEU A 61 9.59 -15.21 0.46
N GLY A 62 9.03 -14.96 1.65
CA GLY A 62 9.67 -14.05 2.58
C GLY A 62 8.95 -13.86 3.90
N LYS A 63 9.50 -13.00 4.75
CA LYS A 63 8.93 -12.66 6.05
C LYS A 63 7.94 -11.51 5.89
N ARG A 64 6.66 -11.78 6.11
CA ARG A 64 5.60 -10.77 6.11
C ARG A 64 5.80 -9.76 7.23
N PHE A 65 5.49 -8.50 6.95
CA PHE A 65 5.37 -7.42 7.92
C PHE A 65 4.08 -6.63 7.67
N GLU A 66 3.55 -6.06 8.75
CA GLU A 66 2.30 -5.30 8.72
C GLU A 66 2.52 -3.86 8.28
N VAL A 67 1.52 -3.27 7.62
CA VAL A 67 1.51 -1.88 7.14
C VAL A 67 0.39 -1.06 7.78
N GLY A 68 -0.34 -1.64 8.73
CA GLY A 68 -1.45 -0.99 9.41
C GLY A 68 -2.70 -0.82 8.53
N PHE A 69 -2.92 -1.69 7.54
CA PHE A 69 -4.02 -1.58 6.58
C PHE A 69 -5.39 -1.26 7.21
N ARG A 70 -6.06 -0.22 6.68
CA ARG A 70 -7.45 0.17 6.99
C ARG A 70 -8.22 0.62 5.74
N GLY A 71 -7.88 0.07 4.57
CA GLY A 71 -8.48 0.46 3.28
C GLY A 71 -7.83 1.70 2.66
N ALA A 72 -8.42 2.18 1.56
CA ALA A 72 -7.97 3.37 0.82
C ALA A 72 -8.12 4.68 1.61
N LEU A 73 -7.67 5.77 1.00
CA LEU A 73 -8.02 7.13 1.45
C LEU A 73 -9.55 7.30 1.51
N LYS A 74 -10.04 8.00 2.53
CA LYS A 74 -11.44 8.39 2.66
C LYS A 74 -11.64 9.84 2.27
N ILE A 75 -12.66 10.10 1.47
CA ILE A 75 -13.11 11.43 1.06
C ILE A 75 -14.64 11.40 1.08
N GLY A 76 -15.22 11.97 2.13
CA GLY A 76 -16.64 11.76 2.46
C GLY A 76 -16.97 10.27 2.64
N ASP A 77 -18.17 9.87 2.21
CA ASP A 77 -18.69 8.49 2.32
C ASP A 77 -18.50 7.65 1.05
N SER A 78 -17.76 8.17 0.07
CA SER A 78 -17.56 7.48 -1.20
C SER A 78 -16.64 6.27 -1.04
N SER A 79 -17.00 5.17 -1.71
CA SER A 79 -16.16 3.98 -1.79
C SER A 79 -15.09 4.13 -2.88
N PRO A 80 -13.89 3.56 -2.69
CA PRO A 80 -12.85 3.62 -3.70
C PRO A 80 -13.20 2.74 -4.90
N VAL A 81 -12.84 3.18 -6.10
CA VAL A 81 -13.00 2.42 -7.35
C VAL A 81 -11.66 2.31 -8.04
N PHE A 82 -11.12 1.09 -8.11
CA PHE A 82 -9.87 0.81 -8.81
C PHE A 82 -10.00 1.06 -10.30
N GLN A 83 -9.08 1.83 -10.88
CA GLN A 83 -9.10 2.23 -12.29
C GLN A 83 -7.96 1.60 -13.10
N GLY A 84 -6.86 1.21 -12.47
CA GLY A 84 -5.75 0.58 -13.16
C GLY A 84 -4.40 0.84 -12.49
N TYR A 85 -3.34 0.51 -13.21
CA TYR A 85 -1.99 0.89 -12.83
C TYR A 85 -1.07 1.03 -14.04
N SER A 86 -0.07 1.88 -13.92
CA SER A 86 1.03 1.95 -14.88
C SER A 86 1.99 0.76 -14.73
N ARG A 87 2.56 0.31 -15.84
CA ARG A 87 3.65 -0.68 -15.88
C ARG A 87 5.00 -0.07 -16.26
N LEU A 88 5.06 1.25 -16.45
CA LEU A 88 6.29 1.98 -16.77
C LEU A 88 6.97 2.41 -15.47
N GLY A 89 8.19 1.93 -15.21
CA GLY A 89 8.94 2.28 -14.00
C GLY A 89 8.35 1.68 -12.72
N VAL A 90 8.24 2.48 -11.66
CA VAL A 90 7.54 2.10 -10.42
C VAL A 90 6.03 2.11 -10.71
N PRO A 91 5.29 1.02 -10.42
CA PRO A 91 3.86 0.99 -10.66
C PRO A 91 3.14 2.13 -9.94
N GLU A 92 2.49 2.99 -10.71
CA GLU A 92 1.56 3.99 -10.20
C GLU A 92 0.16 3.39 -10.24
N ILE A 93 -0.45 3.21 -9.08
CA ILE A 93 -1.81 2.71 -8.91
C ILE A 93 -2.79 3.88 -9.07
N HIS A 94 -3.87 3.66 -9.81
CA HIS A 94 -4.93 4.65 -10.05
C HIS A 94 -6.26 4.16 -9.50
N TYR A 95 -6.92 4.98 -8.72
CA TYR A 95 -8.28 4.75 -8.25
C TYR A 95 -9.00 6.09 -7.98
N SER A 96 -10.33 6.08 -7.95
CA SER A 96 -11.12 7.25 -7.56
C SER A 96 -11.81 7.04 -6.22
N VAL A 97 -12.09 8.13 -5.52
CA VAL A 97 -12.94 8.16 -4.31
C VAL A 97 -13.93 9.30 -4.48
N GLY A 98 -15.15 8.95 -4.89
CA GLY A 98 -16.12 9.95 -5.37
C GLY A 98 -15.61 10.61 -6.65
N GLU A 99 -15.58 11.94 -6.67
CA GLU A 99 -15.02 12.72 -7.80
C GLU A 99 -13.50 12.83 -7.75
N ALA A 100 -12.87 12.55 -6.60
CA ALA A 100 -11.44 12.69 -6.45
C ALA A 100 -10.70 11.56 -7.18
N THR A 101 -9.62 11.91 -7.87
CA THR A 101 -8.70 10.93 -8.45
C THR A 101 -7.49 10.78 -7.55
N VAL A 102 -7.11 9.54 -7.25
CA VAL A 102 -5.93 9.20 -6.45
C VAL A 102 -4.93 8.43 -7.29
N ARG A 103 -3.70 8.94 -7.30
CA ARG A 103 -2.52 8.22 -7.80
C ARG A 103 -1.63 7.86 -6.64
N GLN A 104 -1.22 6.59 -6.57
CA GLN A 104 -0.38 6.08 -5.49
C GLN A 104 0.82 5.33 -6.05
N THR A 105 2.02 5.71 -5.63
CA THR A 105 3.23 4.90 -5.82
C THR A 105 3.73 4.38 -4.47
N VAL A 106 4.38 3.23 -4.48
CA VAL A 106 4.97 2.61 -3.29
C VAL A 106 6.45 2.34 -3.54
N SER A 107 7.31 2.73 -2.61
CA SER A 107 8.74 2.50 -2.65
C SER A 107 9.26 1.90 -1.33
N LEU A 108 10.49 1.39 -1.37
CA LEU A 108 11.20 0.95 -0.18
C LEU A 108 11.47 2.15 0.71
N HIS A 109 11.13 2.03 1.99
CA HIS A 109 11.61 2.93 3.03
C HIS A 109 12.45 2.15 4.03
N ALA A 110 13.58 2.70 4.44
CA ALA A 110 14.43 2.12 5.47
C ALA A 110 14.68 3.16 6.56
N GLY A 111 14.59 2.73 7.81
CA GLY A 111 14.74 3.61 8.96
C GLY A 111 14.99 2.82 10.24
N LEU A 112 15.42 3.52 11.27
CA LEU A 112 15.71 2.93 12.57
C LEU A 112 14.43 2.82 13.40
N VAL A 113 14.21 1.64 13.99
CA VAL A 113 13.18 1.43 15.01
C VAL A 113 13.90 0.98 16.27
N GLY A 114 14.01 1.90 17.23
CA GLY A 114 15.09 1.81 18.23
C GLY A 114 16.44 1.90 17.51
N ASP A 115 17.35 0.98 17.79
CA ASP A 115 18.67 0.91 17.16
C ASP A 115 18.75 -0.12 16.01
N ILE A 116 17.61 -0.66 15.58
CA ILE A 116 17.55 -1.71 14.56
C ILE A 116 17.09 -1.11 13.24
N LEU A 117 17.89 -1.29 12.18
CA LEU A 117 17.50 -0.94 10.82
C LEU A 117 16.35 -1.84 10.34
N LYS A 118 15.20 -1.22 10.07
CA LYS A 118 14.02 -1.88 9.52
C LYS A 118 13.80 -1.45 8.08
N ARG A 119 13.19 -2.34 7.31
CA ARG A 119 12.68 -2.07 5.97
C ARG A 119 11.17 -2.06 6.02
N GLY A 120 10.57 -1.03 5.45
CA GLY A 120 9.13 -0.84 5.34
C GLY A 120 8.80 -0.21 4.00
N LEU A 121 7.72 0.58 3.97
CA LEU A 121 7.19 1.16 2.75
C LEU A 121 7.05 2.68 2.89
N GLN A 122 7.26 3.38 1.79
CA GLN A 122 6.80 4.75 1.63
C GLN A 122 5.70 4.78 0.58
N TYR A 123 4.56 5.35 0.94
CA TYR A 123 3.50 5.68 -0.01
C TYR A 123 3.68 7.13 -0.42
N THR A 124 3.55 7.40 -1.71
CA THR A 124 3.39 8.75 -2.24
C THR A 124 2.04 8.80 -2.90
N PHE A 125 1.21 9.75 -2.45
CA PHE A 125 -0.13 9.98 -2.98
C PHE A 125 -0.16 11.31 -3.72
N LYS A 126 -0.93 11.35 -4.81
CA LYS A 126 -1.36 12.57 -5.49
C LYS A 126 -2.86 12.53 -5.65
N VAL A 127 -3.55 13.48 -5.03
CA VAL A 127 -5.02 13.56 -5.05
C VAL A 127 -5.44 14.81 -5.81
N THR A 128 -6.31 14.65 -6.81
CA THR A 128 -6.97 15.77 -7.51
C THR A 128 -8.46 15.75 -7.23
N ASP A 129 -9.09 16.91 -7.35
CA ASP A 129 -10.56 17.06 -7.32
C ASP A 129 -11.23 16.59 -6.00
N ALA A 130 -10.47 16.62 -4.90
CA ALA A 130 -11.00 16.30 -3.57
C ALA A 130 -11.96 17.38 -3.06
N LYS A 131 -13.25 17.04 -3.02
CA LYS A 131 -14.29 17.88 -2.40
C LYS A 131 -14.42 17.56 -0.91
N GLY A 132 -13.45 18.03 -0.12
CA GLY A 132 -13.45 17.91 1.34
C GLY A 132 -12.12 17.44 1.92
N THR A 133 -12.15 17.05 3.21
CA THR A 133 -10.99 16.50 3.91
C THR A 133 -10.64 15.12 3.34
N VAL A 134 -9.36 14.93 3.04
CA VAL A 134 -8.80 13.62 2.70
C VAL A 134 -8.27 12.99 3.98
N THR A 135 -8.68 11.74 4.25
CA THR A 135 -8.28 11.02 5.46
C THR A 135 -7.56 9.73 5.11
N PHE A 136 -6.31 9.57 5.58
CA PHE A 136 -5.60 8.30 5.57
C PHE A 136 -5.79 7.60 6.91
N ASN A 137 -6.42 6.43 6.92
CA ASN A 137 -6.64 5.63 8.12
C ASN A 137 -5.61 4.51 8.20
N LEU A 138 -5.16 4.19 9.41
CA LEU A 138 -4.33 3.01 9.64
C LEU A 138 -4.51 2.43 11.05
N ASN A 139 -4.01 1.21 11.24
CA ASN A 139 -3.77 0.62 12.55
C ASN A 139 -2.29 0.80 12.94
N PRO A 140 -1.97 1.68 13.90
CA PRO A 140 -0.58 1.97 14.28
C PRO A 140 0.01 0.92 15.23
N GLY A 141 -0.72 -0.14 15.59
CA GLY A 141 -0.29 -1.13 16.59
C GLY A 141 1.11 -1.70 16.32
N ASN A 142 1.34 -2.18 15.10
CA ASN A 142 2.60 -2.84 14.69
C ASN A 142 3.48 -2.00 13.75
N VAL A 143 3.16 -0.71 13.57
CA VAL A 143 3.81 0.15 12.56
C VAL A 143 4.13 1.51 13.16
N LEU A 144 5.34 2.00 12.94
CA LEU A 144 5.69 3.40 13.10
C LEU A 144 5.33 4.15 11.82
N VAL A 145 4.59 5.24 11.99
CA VAL A 145 4.06 6.04 10.88
C VAL A 145 4.46 7.50 11.02
N GLU A 146 4.87 8.06 9.89
CA GLU A 146 5.09 9.50 9.70
C GLU A 146 4.46 9.94 8.37
N ALA A 147 4.17 11.23 8.26
CA ALA A 147 3.61 11.81 7.05
C ALA A 147 4.26 13.17 6.77
N SER A 148 4.41 13.51 5.50
CA SER A 148 5.02 14.79 5.09
C SER A 148 4.08 16.00 5.23
N ALA A 149 2.77 15.77 5.35
CA ALA A 149 1.75 16.80 5.41
C ALA A 149 0.51 16.31 6.18
N GLY A 150 -0.38 17.24 6.55
CA GLY A 150 -1.60 16.95 7.29
C GLY A 150 -1.39 16.87 8.81
N LYS A 151 -2.48 16.55 9.51
CA LYS A 151 -2.52 16.48 10.98
C LYS A 151 -3.03 15.11 11.44
N TRP A 152 -2.21 14.42 12.22
CA TRP A 152 -2.60 13.19 12.91
C TRP A 152 -3.55 13.48 14.07
N ASN A 153 -4.49 12.58 14.29
CA ASN A 153 -5.18 12.49 15.57
C ASN A 153 -4.23 11.95 16.68
N PRO A 154 -4.57 12.13 17.96
CA PRO A 154 -3.64 11.82 19.07
C PRO A 154 -3.14 10.37 19.12
N ASP A 155 -3.95 9.41 18.68
CA ASP A 155 -3.63 7.97 18.65
C ASP A 155 -2.96 7.51 17.34
N LYS A 156 -2.74 8.42 16.38
CA LYS A 156 -2.21 8.14 15.04
C LYS A 156 -3.00 7.08 14.26
N THR A 157 -4.31 7.02 14.43
CA THR A 157 -5.19 6.14 13.63
C THR A 157 -5.73 6.80 12.37
N ALA A 158 -5.71 8.15 12.31
CA ALA A 158 -6.17 8.92 11.16
C ALA A 158 -5.33 10.18 10.93
N LEU A 159 -4.87 10.36 9.69
CA LEU A 159 -4.24 11.58 9.19
C LEU A 159 -5.26 12.36 8.37
N SER A 160 -5.55 13.60 8.77
CA SER A 160 -6.43 14.51 8.03
C SER A 160 -5.60 15.49 7.19
N LEU A 161 -5.94 15.63 5.91
CA LEU A 161 -5.31 16.55 4.97
C LEU A 161 -6.38 17.44 4.33
N ASN A 162 -6.08 18.73 4.17
CA ASN A 162 -6.86 19.59 3.28
C ASN A 162 -6.48 19.34 1.80
N ALA A 163 -7.25 19.91 0.87
CA ALA A 163 -7.03 19.69 -0.58
C ALA A 163 -5.63 20.09 -1.06
N LYS A 164 -5.02 21.14 -0.50
CA LYS A 164 -3.67 21.57 -0.85
C LYS A 164 -2.62 20.56 -0.37
N GLU A 165 -2.74 20.10 0.87
CA GLU A 165 -1.85 19.07 1.44
C GLU A 165 -2.01 17.71 0.72
N ALA A 166 -3.23 17.38 0.28
CA ALA A 166 -3.50 16.13 -0.43
C ALA A 166 -3.04 16.13 -1.90
N SER A 167 -2.72 17.30 -2.47
CA SER A 167 -2.25 17.40 -3.86
C SER A 167 -1.01 16.55 -4.12
N GLU A 168 -0.10 16.48 -3.16
CA GLU A 168 1.00 15.52 -3.09
C GLU A 168 1.49 15.37 -1.64
N PHE A 169 1.51 14.14 -1.11
CA PHE A 169 2.07 13.86 0.22
C PHE A 169 2.63 12.44 0.30
N THR A 170 3.47 12.21 1.31
CA THR A 170 4.00 10.89 1.62
C THR A 170 3.57 10.39 2.99
N VAL A 171 3.50 9.06 3.10
CA VAL A 171 3.35 8.34 4.38
C VAL A 171 4.43 7.27 4.45
N THR A 172 5.26 7.29 5.47
CA THR A 172 6.26 6.24 5.74
C THR A 172 5.71 5.26 6.76
N LEU A 173 5.99 3.97 6.55
CA LEU A 173 5.48 2.88 7.37
C LEU A 173 6.62 1.92 7.65
N LEU A 174 7.11 1.92 8.90
CA LEU A 174 8.14 0.99 9.37
C LEU A 174 7.53 -0.04 10.33
N PRO A 175 7.76 -1.34 10.13
CA PRO A 175 7.29 -2.35 11.07
C PRO A 175 8.04 -2.23 12.41
N LYS A 176 7.30 -2.33 13.52
CA LYS A 176 7.88 -2.30 14.88
C LYS A 176 8.66 -3.57 15.22
N ASN A 177 8.20 -4.72 14.69
CA ASN A 177 8.74 -6.05 15.01
C ASN A 177 9.75 -6.55 13.97
#